data_AF-A0A224Y1K6-F1
#
_entry.id   AF-A0A224Y1K6-F1
#
_cell.length_a   1.000
_cell.length_b   1.000
_cell.length_c   1.000
_cell.angle_alpha   90.00
_cell.angle_beta   90.00
_cell.angle_gamma   90.00
#
_symmetry.space_group_name_H-M   'P 1'
#
loop_
_entity.id
_entity.type
_entity.pdbx_description
1 polymer ?
#
loop_
_entity_poly.entity_id
_entity_poly.type
_entity_poly.pdbx_seq_one_letter_code
_entity_poly.pdbx_strand_id
1 'polypeptide(L)'
;NQSSSSSNNESSSVDEWLERLDLGQYRETFRKHLYTDMERVRNVWEVELTAVLEITKPGHRHRIIASLPTPMNQPTIQDINAELSHLKNSIQELEGIELFLHSAYNPDTASFDYHSYRSGAHVLPN
;
A
#
# COMPACT_ATOMS: atom_id res chain seq x y z
N ASN A 1 -47.23 -24.64 -11.90
CA ASN A 1 -47.39 -23.24 -11.48
C ASN A 1 -46.10 -22.81 -10.82
N GLN A 2 -45.65 -21.60 -11.13
CA GLN A 2 -44.29 -21.07 -11.00
C GLN A 2 -43.67 -21.16 -9.59
N SER A 3 -42.36 -21.36 -9.52
CA SER A 3 -41.49 -20.92 -8.41
C SER A 3 -40.05 -20.79 -8.92
N SER A 4 -39.83 -19.77 -9.73
CA SER A 4 -38.51 -19.28 -10.12
C SER A 4 -37.99 -18.39 -8.98
N SER A 5 -37.15 -18.93 -8.10
CA SER A 5 -36.50 -18.15 -7.05
C SER A 5 -35.21 -17.56 -7.61
N SER A 6 -35.36 -16.40 -8.24
CA SER A 6 -34.30 -15.57 -8.82
C SER A 6 -33.16 -15.31 -7.83
N SER A 7 -32.00 -15.92 -8.05
CA SER A 7 -30.72 -15.45 -7.51
C SER A 7 -30.06 -14.52 -8.52
N ASN A 8 -30.74 -13.42 -8.87
CA ASN A 8 -30.17 -12.28 -9.61
C ASN A 8 -29.34 -11.41 -8.65
N ASN A 9 -28.28 -11.97 -8.07
CA ASN A 9 -27.36 -11.24 -7.19
C ASN A 9 -26.06 -10.84 -7.91
N GLU A 10 -26.09 -10.66 -9.24
CA GLU A 10 -24.91 -10.27 -10.02
C GLU A 10 -24.94 -8.84 -10.56
N SER A 11 -26.03 -8.08 -10.38
CA SER A 11 -26.15 -6.73 -10.93
C SER A 11 -27.03 -5.77 -10.11
N SER A 12 -26.92 -5.81 -8.78
CA SER A 12 -27.51 -4.75 -7.96
C SER A 12 -26.73 -3.46 -8.15
N SER A 13 -27.40 -2.38 -8.56
CA SER A 13 -26.77 -1.05 -8.65
C SER A 13 -26.44 -0.51 -7.24
N VAL A 14 -25.51 0.45 -7.14
CA VAL A 14 -25.18 1.11 -5.85
C VAL A 14 -26.44 1.72 -5.23
N ASP A 15 -27.31 2.32 -6.04
CA ASP A 15 -28.59 2.89 -5.60
C ASP A 15 -29.53 1.84 -4.97
N GLU A 16 -29.66 0.66 -5.59
CA GLU A 16 -30.50 -0.43 -5.09
C GLU A 16 -29.90 -1.07 -3.83
N TRP A 17 -28.59 -1.26 -3.81
CA TRP A 17 -27.86 -1.76 -2.64
C TRP A 17 -28.04 -0.84 -1.44
N LEU A 18 -27.90 0.49 -1.61
CA LEU A 18 -28.16 1.47 -0.56
C LEU A 18 -29.61 1.45 -0.06
N GLU A 19 -30.59 1.18 -0.93
CA GLU A 19 -32.00 1.04 -0.51
C GLU A 19 -32.21 -0.17 0.39
N ARG A 20 -31.64 -1.32 0.02
CA ARG A 20 -31.73 -2.55 0.82
C ARG A 20 -31.09 -2.37 2.20
N LEU A 21 -30.09 -1.51 2.28
CA LEU A 21 -29.45 -1.12 3.53
C LEU A 21 -30.12 0.07 4.19
N ASP A 22 -31.29 0.55 3.77
CA ASP A 22 -31.95 1.72 4.38
C ASP A 22 -31.00 2.95 4.49
N LEU A 23 -30.13 3.10 3.48
CA LEU A 23 -29.08 4.10 3.36
C LEU A 23 -29.23 4.90 2.06
N GLY A 24 -30.42 4.89 1.44
CA GLY A 24 -30.72 5.60 0.20
C GLY A 24 -30.41 7.10 0.24
N GLN A 25 -30.37 7.71 1.43
CA GLN A 25 -29.95 9.10 1.64
C GLN A 25 -28.50 9.39 1.19
N TYR A 26 -27.63 8.38 1.10
CA TYR A 26 -26.23 8.54 0.71
C TYR A 26 -26.01 8.37 -0.81
N ARG A 27 -27.03 8.07 -1.60
CA ARG A 27 -26.91 7.83 -3.05
C ARG A 27 -26.19 8.95 -3.79
N GLU A 28 -26.60 10.19 -3.52
CA GLU A 28 -26.00 11.36 -4.17
C GLU A 28 -24.54 11.55 -3.76
N THR A 29 -24.21 11.26 -2.49
CA THR A 29 -22.83 11.28 -2.00
C THR A 29 -21.99 10.24 -2.73
N PHE A 30 -22.44 8.99 -2.80
CA PHE A 30 -21.73 7.94 -3.54
C PHE A 30 -21.50 8.33 -5.01
N ARG A 31 -22.53 8.88 -5.69
CA ARG A 31 -22.43 9.34 -7.07
C ARG A 31 -21.44 10.50 -7.23
N LYS A 32 -21.49 11.50 -6.36
CA LYS A 32 -20.58 12.67 -6.36
C LYS A 32 -19.12 12.25 -6.17
N HIS A 33 -18.87 11.24 -5.35
CA HIS A 33 -17.54 10.69 -5.10
C HIS A 33 -17.16 9.57 -6.09
N LEU A 34 -17.93 9.39 -7.17
CA LEU A 34 -17.66 8.42 -8.24
C LEU A 34 -17.63 6.96 -7.76
N TYR A 35 -18.38 6.63 -6.71
CA TYR A 35 -18.69 5.26 -6.31
C TYR A 35 -19.98 4.81 -6.98
N THR A 36 -19.98 4.77 -8.32
CA THR A 36 -21.12 4.36 -9.16
C THR A 36 -21.19 2.85 -9.38
N ASP A 37 -20.07 2.16 -9.20
CA ASP A 37 -19.90 0.74 -9.50
C ASP A 37 -19.75 -0.08 -8.23
N MET A 38 -20.47 -1.20 -8.14
CA MET A 38 -20.38 -2.11 -7.00
C MET A 38 -18.97 -2.70 -6.84
N GLU A 39 -18.20 -2.86 -7.91
CA GLU A 39 -16.80 -3.26 -7.82
C GLU A 39 -15.96 -2.28 -6.99
N ARG A 40 -16.19 -0.98 -7.15
CA ARG A 40 -15.51 0.05 -6.37
C ARG A 40 -15.98 0.04 -4.93
N VAL A 41 -17.29 -0.04 -4.72
CA VAL A 41 -17.89 -0.09 -3.39
C VAL A 41 -17.42 -1.32 -2.61
N ARG A 42 -17.26 -2.48 -3.26
CA ARG A 42 -16.74 -3.71 -2.64
C ARG A 42 -15.32 -3.58 -2.07
N ASN A 43 -14.56 -2.60 -2.53
CA ASN A 43 -13.19 -2.35 -2.08
C ASN A 43 -13.09 -1.14 -1.13
N VAL A 44 -14.21 -0.57 -0.67
CA VAL A 44 -14.21 0.63 0.19
C VAL A 44 -13.83 0.30 1.63
N TRP A 45 -13.02 1.14 2.23
CA TRP A 45 -12.56 1.00 3.62
C TRP A 45 -13.35 1.90 4.57
N GLU A 46 -13.37 1.57 5.86
CA GLU A 46 -14.04 2.42 6.87
C GLU A 46 -13.50 3.86 6.87
N VAL A 47 -12.19 4.02 6.66
CA VAL A 47 -11.55 5.34 6.55
C VAL A 47 -12.07 6.13 5.34
N GLU A 48 -12.35 5.47 4.21
CA GLU A 48 -12.93 6.14 3.04
C GLU A 48 -14.40 6.50 3.29
N LEU A 49 -15.16 5.62 3.97
CA LEU A 49 -16.54 5.93 4.37
C LEU A 49 -16.62 7.18 5.25
N THR A 50 -15.63 7.40 6.13
CA THR A 50 -15.59 8.57 7.02
C THR A 50 -15.01 9.81 6.36
N ALA A 51 -13.87 9.69 5.68
CA ALA A 51 -13.13 10.82 5.15
C ALA A 51 -13.61 11.31 3.78
N VAL A 52 -14.12 10.39 2.94
CA VAL A 52 -14.54 10.70 1.57
C VAL A 52 -16.06 10.82 1.49
N LEU A 53 -16.78 9.83 2.02
CA LEU A 53 -18.25 9.79 1.96
C LEU A 53 -18.94 10.46 3.16
N GLU A 54 -18.16 11.00 4.10
CA GLU A 54 -18.62 11.75 5.28
C GLU A 54 -19.65 10.98 6.14
N ILE A 55 -19.60 9.65 6.14
CA ILE A 55 -20.50 8.79 6.91
C ILE A 55 -19.99 8.66 8.36
N THR A 56 -20.31 9.67 9.18
CA THR A 56 -19.83 9.77 10.57
C THR A 56 -20.54 8.81 11.53
N LYS A 57 -21.75 8.35 11.19
CA LYS A 57 -22.54 7.44 12.02
C LYS A 57 -21.94 6.02 12.01
N PRO A 58 -21.44 5.50 13.15
CA PRO A 58 -20.79 4.18 13.20
C PRO A 58 -21.74 3.05 12.81
N GLY A 59 -23.02 3.13 13.18
CA GLY A 59 -24.02 2.13 12.80
C GLY A 59 -24.23 2.06 11.28
N HIS A 60 -24.14 3.18 10.56
CA HIS A 60 -24.27 3.19 9.10
C HIS A 60 -23.04 2.56 8.43
N ARG A 61 -21.84 2.91 8.91
CA ARG A 61 -20.60 2.30 8.41
C ARG A 61 -20.58 0.80 8.62
N HIS A 62 -20.98 0.34 9.81
CA HIS A 62 -21.00 -1.08 10.12
C HIS A 62 -21.96 -1.84 9.22
N ARG A 63 -23.14 -1.28 8.91
CA ARG A 63 -24.09 -1.87 7.95
C ARG A 63 -23.53 -1.93 6.53
N ILE A 64 -22.84 -0.89 6.08
CA ILE A 64 -22.17 -0.87 4.78
C ILE A 64 -21.11 -1.97 4.73
N ILE A 65 -20.15 -1.95 5.65
CA ILE A 65 -19.04 -2.92 5.68
C ILE A 65 -19.55 -4.35 5.80
N ALA A 66 -20.53 -4.61 6.67
CA ALA A 66 -21.11 -5.95 6.84
C ALA A 66 -21.86 -6.46 5.61
N SER A 67 -22.35 -5.57 4.74
CA SER A 67 -23.01 -5.94 3.50
C SER A 67 -22.05 -6.24 2.35
N LEU A 68 -20.79 -5.80 2.48
CA LEU A 68 -19.77 -5.99 1.48
C LEU A 68 -19.01 -7.29 1.74
N PRO A 69 -18.52 -7.97 0.69
CA PRO A 69 -17.64 -9.10 0.87
C PRO A 69 -16.39 -8.64 1.61
N THR A 70 -15.88 -9.46 2.53
CA THR A 70 -14.64 -9.18 3.23
C THR A 70 -13.55 -8.88 2.19
N PRO A 71 -12.89 -7.70 2.25
CA PRO A 71 -11.88 -7.34 1.27
C PRO A 71 -10.73 -8.34 1.40
N MET A 72 -10.60 -9.21 0.39
CA MET A 72 -9.63 -10.31 0.38
C MET A 72 -8.17 -9.82 0.36
N ASN A 73 -7.97 -8.52 0.06
CA ASN A 73 -6.67 -7.85 -0.03
C ASN A 73 -6.38 -6.88 1.13
N GLN A 74 -7.08 -7.00 2.27
CA GLN A 74 -6.70 -6.20 3.43
C GLN A 74 -5.42 -6.80 4.05
N PRO A 75 -4.26 -6.11 4.00
CA PRO A 75 -3.05 -6.60 4.64
C PRO A 75 -3.33 -6.84 6.11
N THR A 76 -3.06 -8.05 6.57
CA THR A 76 -3.25 -8.38 7.97
C THR A 76 -2.16 -7.72 8.80
N ILE A 77 -2.39 -7.62 10.12
CA ILE A 77 -1.36 -7.17 11.05
C ILE A 77 -0.09 -8.03 10.94
N GLN A 78 -0.23 -9.31 10.59
CA GLN A 78 0.91 -10.21 10.41
C GLN A 78 1.72 -9.85 9.16
N ASP A 79 1.04 -9.56 8.04
CA ASP A 79 1.69 -9.14 6.79
C ASP A 79 2.48 -7.85 6.99
N ILE A 80 1.85 -6.87 7.67
CA ILE A 80 2.49 -5.58 7.99
C ILE A 80 3.72 -5.78 8.88
N ASN A 81 3.64 -6.67 9.88
CA ASN A 81 4.77 -6.96 10.76
C ASN A 81 5.91 -7.68 10.04
N ALA A 82 5.58 -8.57 9.09
CA ALA A 82 6.57 -9.24 8.25
C ALA A 82 7.28 -8.23 7.36
N GLU A 83 6.53 -7.37 6.64
CA GLU A 83 7.10 -6.30 5.81
C GLU A 83 7.97 -5.33 6.63
N LEU A 84 7.52 -4.95 7.82
CA LEU A 84 8.32 -4.10 8.72
C LEU A 84 9.63 -4.77 9.12
N SER A 85 9.59 -6.08 9.39
CA SER A 85 10.79 -6.86 9.72
C SER A 85 11.76 -6.95 8.53
N HIS A 86 11.24 -7.17 7.32
CA HIS A 86 12.02 -7.15 6.10
C HIS A 86 12.67 -5.78 5.87
N LEU A 87 11.91 -4.70 6.00
CA LEU A 87 12.41 -3.34 5.83
C LEU A 87 13.53 -3.01 6.82
N LYS A 88 13.37 -3.41 8.09
CA LYS A 88 14.41 -3.24 9.11
C LYS A 88 15.71 -3.97 8.76
N ASN A 89 15.62 -5.20 8.25
CA ASN A 89 16.80 -5.95 7.82
C ASN A 89 17.51 -5.26 6.64
N SER A 90 16.76 -4.79 5.64
CA SER A 90 17.34 -4.06 4.51
C SER A 90 18.02 -2.75 4.93
N ILE A 91 17.42 -1.99 5.86
CA ILE A 91 18.05 -0.77 6.38
C ILE A 91 19.37 -1.11 7.10
N GLN A 92 19.37 -2.16 7.93
CA GLN A 92 20.57 -2.56 8.67
C GLN A 92 21.72 -3.00 7.75
N GLU A 93 21.41 -3.68 6.64
CA GLU A 93 22.39 -4.09 5.64
C GLU A 93 23.01 -2.88 4.93
N LEU A 94 22.20 -1.88 4.60
CA LEU A 94 22.66 -0.63 3.98
C LEU A 94 23.57 0.18 4.92
N GLU A 95 23.20 0.30 6.20
CA GLU A 95 24.05 0.94 7.23
C GLU A 95 25.39 0.20 7.39
N GLY A 96 25.36 -1.13 7.32
CA GLY A 96 26.58 -1.94 7.34
C GLY A 96 27.53 -1.62 6.18
N ILE A 97 26.98 -1.45 4.97
CA ILE A 97 27.76 -1.08 3.79
C ILE A 97 28.33 0.33 3.94
N GLU A 98 27.57 1.30 4.47
CA GLU A 98 28.05 2.66 4.71
C GLU A 98 29.24 2.69 5.68
N LEU A 99 29.19 1.87 6.74
CA LEU A 99 30.31 1.71 7.68
C LEU A 99 31.53 1.03 7.03
N PHE A 100 31.30 0.02 6.19
CA PHE A 100 32.37 -0.65 5.44
C PHE A 100 33.06 0.32 4.47
N LEU A 101 32.30 1.12 3.72
CA LEU A 101 32.85 2.11 2.78
C LEU A 101 33.60 3.24 3.51
N HIS A 102 33.11 3.71 4.66
CA HIS A 102 33.83 4.69 5.48
C HIS A 102 35.15 4.15 6.05
N SER A 103 35.21 2.86 6.39
CA SER A 103 36.46 2.23 6.86
C SER A 103 37.45 1.94 5.72
N ALA A 104 36.94 1.64 4.52
CA ALA A 104 37.76 1.31 3.36
C ALA A 104 38.31 2.56 2.64
N TYR A 105 37.69 3.73 2.84
CA TYR A 105 38.16 5.01 2.32
C TYR A 105 39.15 5.67 3.29
N ASN A 106 40.44 5.54 3.00
CA ASN A 106 41.52 6.19 3.75
C ASN A 106 42.00 7.42 2.97
N PRO A 107 41.68 8.67 3.38
CA PRO A 107 42.00 9.87 2.60
C PRO A 107 43.52 10.14 2.50
N ASP A 108 44.32 9.53 3.37
CA ASP A 108 45.77 9.75 3.44
C ASP A 108 46.56 9.01 2.34
N THR A 109 45.97 8.05 1.63
CA THR A 109 46.65 7.34 0.52
C THR A 109 46.59 8.08 -0.81
N ALA A 110 45.76 9.12 -0.95
CA ALA A 110 45.68 9.93 -2.18
C ALA A 110 46.87 10.91 -2.34
N SER A 111 47.72 11.07 -1.32
CA SER A 111 48.78 12.09 -1.34
C SER A 111 50.14 11.61 -1.90
N PHE A 112 50.35 10.32 -2.16
CA PHE A 112 51.73 9.83 -2.35
C PHE A 112 52.24 9.67 -3.79
N ASP A 113 51.39 9.69 -4.83
CA ASP A 113 51.85 9.33 -6.18
C ASP A 113 51.61 10.38 -7.28
N TYR A 114 51.83 11.67 -6.99
CA TYR A 114 51.93 12.68 -8.06
C TYR A 114 53.38 13.06 -8.41
N HIS A 115 54.35 12.74 -7.55
CA HIS A 115 55.75 13.12 -7.77
C HIS A 115 56.60 12.00 -8.40
N SER A 116 56.17 10.74 -8.34
CA SER A 116 56.93 9.60 -8.87
C SER A 116 56.84 9.46 -10.41
N TYR A 117 55.76 9.96 -11.03
CA TYR A 117 55.60 9.91 -12.50
C TYR A 117 56.47 10.91 -13.27
N ARG A 118 57.19 11.83 -12.60
CA ARG A 118 58.07 12.83 -13.26
C ARG A 118 59.54 12.40 -13.35
N SER A 119 59.92 11.24 -12.81
CA SER A 119 61.30 10.75 -12.93
C SER A 119 61.28 9.25 -13.15
N GLY A 120 61.18 8.86 -14.43
CA GLY A 120 61.15 7.48 -14.86
C GLY A 120 62.39 6.70 -14.42
N ALA A 121 62.16 5.62 -13.68
CA ALA A 121 63.07 4.51 -13.56
C ALA A 121 62.24 3.21 -13.62
N HIS A 122 62.29 2.56 -14.77
CA HIS A 122 61.65 1.28 -15.05
C HIS A 122 62.45 0.18 -14.33
N VAL A 123 61.86 -0.46 -13.31
CA VAL A 123 62.44 -1.68 -12.71
C VAL A 123 61.38 -2.78 -12.75
N LEU A 124 61.61 -3.75 -13.63
CA LEU A 124 60.83 -4.99 -13.72
C LEU A 124 61.25 -5.94 -12.59
N PRO A 125 60.31 -6.60 -11.89
CA PRO A 125 60.66 -7.64 -10.93
C PRO A 125 60.89 -9.01 -11.60
N ASN A 126 61.81 -9.76 -11.00
CA ASN A 126 62.10 -11.19 -11.19
C ASN A 126 61.16 -12.04 -10.33
#